data_AF-A0A0H3AZH9-F1
#
_entry.id   AF-A0A0H3AZH9-F1
#
_cell.length_a   1.000
_cell.length_b   1.000
_cell.length_c   1.000
_cell.angle_alpha   90.00
_cell.angle_beta   90.00
_cell.angle_gamma   90.00
#
_symmetry.space_group_name_H-M   'P 1'
#
loop_
_entity.id
_entity.type
_entity.pdbx_description
1 polymer ?
#
loop_
_entity_poly.entity_id
_entity_poly.type
_entity_poly.pdbx_seq_one_letter_code
_entity_poly.pdbx_strand_id
1 'polypeptide(L)'
;MYELTLKRRIFIFFGVLFLFIPLGAGGVYLTVDAINEYLSFPNIIIFSSFTIYGITCFLILLPLVFISLPPVFLGRQASISIQKPVSKFIVLCFLTSIFFQIGFRFYFVNEFEKRGYMACQGIPSGWTPGMATKYAISEELCLKKSD
;
A
#
# COMPACT_ATOMS: atom_id res chain seq x y z
N MET A 1 29.83 8.71 -20.78
CA MET A 1 28.89 8.74 -19.64
C MET A 1 27.91 9.87 -19.91
N TYR A 2 26.60 9.62 -19.97
CA TYR A 2 25.61 10.65 -20.32
C TYR A 2 25.35 11.55 -19.09
N GLU A 3 25.69 12.83 -19.19
CA GLU A 3 25.42 13.81 -18.13
C GLU A 3 24.00 14.35 -18.24
N LEU A 4 23.30 14.40 -17.11
CA LEU A 4 21.93 14.88 -17.01
C LEU A 4 21.90 16.41 -16.88
N THR A 5 21.11 17.06 -17.72
CA THR A 5 20.90 18.51 -17.64
C THR A 5 20.23 18.91 -16.33
N LEU A 6 20.53 20.10 -15.81
CA LEU A 6 19.95 20.62 -14.56
C LEU A 6 18.42 20.60 -14.56
N LYS A 7 17.79 20.99 -15.69
CA LYS A 7 16.33 20.93 -15.88
C LYS A 7 15.78 19.53 -15.63
N ARG A 8 16.46 18.50 -16.13
CA ARG A 8 16.05 17.10 -15.98
C ARG A 8 16.25 16.60 -14.55
N ARG A 9 17.31 17.04 -13.88
CA ARG A 9 17.58 16.72 -12.46
C ARG A 9 16.50 17.28 -11.54
N ILE A 10 16.10 18.53 -11.76
CA ILE A 10 15.02 19.20 -11.02
C ILE A 10 13.70 18.44 -11.23
N PHE A 11 13.37 18.07 -12.47
CA PHE A 11 12.15 17.31 -12.76
C PHE A 11 12.13 15.94 -12.07
N ILE A 12 13.26 15.21 -12.07
CA ILE A 12 13.38 13.92 -11.37
C ILE A 12 13.20 14.12 -9.86
N PHE A 13 13.84 15.14 -9.27
CA PHE A 13 13.72 15.43 -7.85
C PHE A 13 12.27 15.67 -7.43
N PHE A 14 11.56 16.57 -8.12
CA PHE A 14 10.16 16.83 -7.83
C PHE A 14 9.28 15.61 -8.10
N GLY A 15 9.53 14.86 -9.18
CA GLY A 15 8.81 13.62 -9.46
C GLY A 15 8.96 12.60 -8.33
N VAL A 16 10.17 12.42 -7.80
CA VAL A 16 10.43 11.53 -6.66
C VAL A 16 9.76 12.07 -5.40
N LEU A 17 9.85 13.38 -5.12
CA LEU A 17 9.25 13.99 -3.93
C LEU A 17 7.73 13.83 -3.91
N PHE A 18 7.06 14.20 -5.01
CA PHE A 18 5.60 14.15 -5.13
C PHE A 18 5.05 12.73 -5.25
N LEU A 19 5.87 11.76 -5.64
CA LEU A 19 5.47 10.35 -5.65
C LEU A 19 5.71 9.71 -4.28
N PHE A 20 6.89 9.94 -3.69
CA PHE A 20 7.30 9.29 -2.44
C PHE A 20 6.51 9.77 -1.23
N ILE A 21 6.24 11.08 -1.10
CA ILE A 21 5.56 11.60 0.10
C ILE A 21 4.11 11.08 0.19
N PRO A 22 3.25 11.22 -0.83
CA PRO A 22 1.87 10.76 -0.74
C PRO A 22 1.76 9.23 -0.65
N LEU A 23 2.51 8.51 -1.50
CA LEU A 23 2.42 7.04 -1.52
C LEU A 23 3.16 6.38 -0.35
N GLY A 24 4.22 7.01 0.14
CA GLY A 24 4.99 6.53 1.27
C GLY A 24 4.35 6.88 2.59
N ALA A 25 4.41 8.15 2.98
CA ALA A 25 3.89 8.58 4.29
C ALA A 25 2.36 8.46 4.36
N GLY A 26 1.65 8.90 3.32
CA GLY A 26 0.19 8.79 3.25
C GLY A 26 -0.26 7.33 3.20
N GLY A 27 0.40 6.49 2.38
CA GLY A 27 0.12 5.06 2.31
C GLY A 27 0.29 4.36 3.66
N VAL A 28 1.42 4.57 4.34
CA VAL A 28 1.67 3.98 5.67
C VAL A 28 0.65 4.46 6.70
N TYR A 29 0.35 5.76 6.72
CA TYR A 29 -0.63 6.34 7.65
C TYR A 29 -2.01 5.67 7.49
N LEU A 30 -2.52 5.59 6.25
CA LEU A 30 -3.81 4.96 5.96
C LEU A 30 -3.81 3.47 6.30
N THR A 31 -2.71 2.76 6.06
CA THR A 31 -2.61 1.34 6.44
C THR A 31 -2.66 1.15 7.96
N VAL A 32 -1.94 1.97 8.72
CA VAL A 32 -1.93 1.88 10.19
C VAL A 32 -3.30 2.22 10.76
N ASP A 33 -3.94 3.27 10.27
CA ASP A 33 -5.29 3.67 10.66
C ASP A 33 -6.30 2.53 10.44
N ALA A 34 -6.32 1.94 9.24
CA ALA A 34 -7.20 0.82 8.92
C ALA A 34 -6.90 -0.44 9.75
N ILE A 35 -5.63 -0.77 10.01
CA ILE A 35 -5.28 -1.90 10.88
C ILE A 35 -5.80 -1.66 12.30
N ASN A 36 -5.68 -0.44 12.83
CA ASN A 36 -6.21 -0.09 14.14
C ASN A 36 -7.74 -0.23 14.17
N GLU A 37 -8.44 0.19 13.12
CA GLU A 37 -9.88 -0.03 12.98
C GLU A 37 -10.21 -1.53 13.00
N TYR A 38 -9.51 -2.34 12.21
CA TYR A 38 -9.75 -3.79 12.15
C TYR A 38 -9.49 -4.49 13.48
N LEU A 39 -8.48 -4.05 14.23
CA LEU A 39 -8.14 -4.58 15.55
C LEU A 39 -9.05 -4.06 16.67
N SER A 40 -9.76 -2.96 16.45
CA SER A 40 -10.76 -2.44 17.41
C SER A 40 -12.07 -3.22 17.38
N PHE A 41 -12.30 -4.04 16.34
CA PHE A 41 -13.48 -4.87 16.14
C PHE A 41 -14.81 -4.12 16.39
N PRO A 42 -15.08 -3.02 15.65
CA PRO A 42 -16.34 -2.31 15.74
C PRO A 42 -17.48 -3.13 15.10
N ASN A 43 -18.74 -2.83 15.44
CA ASN A 43 -19.90 -3.58 14.95
C ASN A 43 -20.05 -3.64 13.41
N ILE A 44 -19.42 -2.71 12.69
CA ILE A 44 -19.33 -2.65 11.22
C ILE A 44 -17.88 -2.42 10.84
N ILE A 45 -17.34 -3.23 9.93
CA ILE A 45 -15.96 -3.14 9.43
C ILE A 45 -15.98 -3.09 7.91
N ILE A 46 -15.27 -2.13 7.31
CA ILE A 46 -15.01 -2.14 5.86
C ILE A 46 -13.60 -2.69 5.64
N PHE A 47 -13.53 -3.98 5.33
CA PHE A 47 -12.27 -4.68 5.20
C PHE A 47 -11.77 -4.68 3.76
N SER A 48 -10.50 -4.31 3.57
CA SER A 48 -9.76 -4.53 2.33
C SER A 48 -8.39 -5.12 2.63
N SER A 49 -8.06 -6.24 1.99
CA SER A 49 -6.71 -6.80 2.09
C SER A 49 -5.68 -5.95 1.34
N PHE A 50 -6.12 -5.14 0.37
CA PHE A 50 -5.23 -4.25 -0.39
C PHE A 50 -4.66 -3.12 0.46
N THR A 51 -5.25 -2.82 1.62
CA THR A 51 -4.75 -1.79 2.53
C THR A 51 -3.30 -2.05 2.97
N ILE A 52 -2.87 -3.32 3.01
CA ILE A 52 -1.49 -3.68 3.36
C ILE A 52 -0.46 -3.14 2.36
N TYR A 53 -0.89 -2.84 1.13
CA TYR A 53 -0.02 -2.29 0.11
C TYR A 53 0.49 -0.90 0.44
N GLY A 54 -0.14 -0.13 1.33
CA GLY A 54 0.41 1.17 1.75
C GLY A 54 1.79 1.03 2.41
N ILE A 55 1.95 0.05 3.31
CA ILE A 55 3.26 -0.25 3.95
C ILE A 55 4.23 -0.91 2.96
N THR A 56 3.78 -1.89 2.17
CA THR A 56 4.71 -2.59 1.27
C THR A 56 5.15 -1.72 0.09
N CYS A 57 4.29 -0.80 -0.39
CA CYS A 57 4.67 0.22 -1.37
C CYS A 57 5.75 1.13 -0.80
N PHE A 58 5.66 1.56 0.45
CA PHE A 58 6.72 2.35 1.08
C PHE A 58 8.07 1.62 1.06
N LEU A 59 8.08 0.31 1.39
CA LEU A 59 9.29 -0.52 1.34
C LEU A 59 9.87 -0.67 -0.09
N ILE A 60 9.03 -0.69 -1.12
CA ILE A 60 9.44 -0.74 -2.53
C ILE A 60 9.95 0.63 -3.02
N LEU A 61 9.32 1.72 -2.57
CA LEU A 61 9.67 3.06 -3.00
C LEU A 61 11.00 3.54 -2.41
N LEU A 62 11.36 3.13 -1.20
CA LEU A 62 12.61 3.51 -0.54
C LEU A 62 13.89 3.18 -1.36
N PRO A 63 14.08 1.95 -1.87
CA PRO A 63 15.20 1.64 -2.76
C PRO A 63 15.13 2.37 -4.12
N LEU A 64 13.93 2.71 -4.61
CA LEU A 64 13.77 3.54 -5.81
C LEU A 64 14.26 4.97 -5.57
N VAL A 65 13.92 5.56 -4.42
CA VAL A 65 14.46 6.86 -3.98
C VAL A 65 15.98 6.78 -3.93
N PHE A 66 16.55 5.72 -3.35
CA PHE A 66 17.99 5.53 -3.27
C PHE A 66 18.69 5.53 -4.65
N ILE A 67 18.16 4.79 -5.65
CA ILE A 67 18.69 4.80 -7.02
C ILE A 67 18.53 6.17 -7.70
N SER A 68 17.55 6.97 -7.29
CA SER A 68 17.30 8.30 -7.85
C SER A 68 18.25 9.39 -7.32
N LEU A 69 18.95 9.15 -6.20
CA LEU A 69 19.86 10.14 -5.60
C LEU A 69 21.03 10.49 -6.52
N PRO A 70 21.78 9.55 -7.13
CA PRO A 70 22.88 9.90 -8.04
C PRO A 70 22.44 10.73 -9.26
N PRO A 71 21.35 10.38 -9.98
CA PRO A 71 20.80 11.24 -11.04
C PRO A 71 20.49 12.66 -10.57
N VAL A 72 19.89 12.80 -9.38
CA VAL A 72 19.48 14.09 -8.83
C VAL A 72 20.68 14.95 -8.40
N PHE A 73 21.60 14.39 -7.62
CA PHE A 73 22.68 15.15 -6.99
C PHE A 73 23.99 15.16 -7.78
N LEU A 74 24.31 14.07 -8.46
CA LEU A 74 25.57 13.91 -9.20
C LEU A 74 25.40 14.10 -10.71
N GLY A 75 24.17 14.23 -11.21
CA GLY A 75 23.90 14.41 -12.65
C GLY A 75 24.27 13.20 -13.50
N ARG A 76 24.49 12.03 -12.87
CA ARG A 76 24.85 10.78 -13.54
C ARG A 76 23.98 9.63 -13.03
N GLN A 77 23.73 8.66 -13.88
CA GLN A 77 22.96 7.47 -13.49
C GLN A 77 23.69 6.67 -12.39
N ALA A 78 22.91 5.96 -11.58
CA ALA A 78 23.46 4.97 -10.66
C ALA A 78 24.24 3.91 -11.43
N SER A 79 25.33 3.40 -10.84
CA SER A 79 26.13 2.36 -11.49
C SER A 79 25.31 1.07 -11.64
N ILE A 80 25.58 0.32 -12.70
CA ILE A 80 24.94 -0.98 -12.96
C ILE A 80 25.18 -1.95 -11.79
N SER A 81 26.34 -1.85 -11.12
CA SER A 81 26.68 -2.63 -9.94
C SER A 81 25.74 -2.41 -8.75
N ILE A 82 25.16 -1.21 -8.61
CA ILE A 82 24.19 -0.89 -7.56
C ILE A 82 22.76 -1.13 -8.07
N GLN A 83 22.47 -0.75 -9.31
CA GLN A 83 21.13 -0.85 -9.87
C GLN A 83 20.65 -2.30 -9.93
N LYS A 84 21.50 -3.24 -10.38
CA LYS A 84 21.13 -4.67 -10.49
C LYS A 84 20.66 -5.30 -9.16
N PRO A 85 21.44 -5.27 -8.06
CA PRO A 85 21.00 -5.87 -6.80
C PRO A 85 19.79 -5.16 -6.21
N VAL A 86 19.71 -3.82 -6.29
CA VAL A 86 18.57 -3.06 -5.76
C VAL A 86 17.29 -3.35 -6.55
N SER A 87 17.35 -3.48 -7.88
CA SER A 87 16.21 -3.90 -8.68
C SER A 87 15.74 -5.32 -8.34
N LYS A 88 16.66 -6.26 -8.09
CA LYS A 88 16.30 -7.60 -7.60
C LYS A 88 15.61 -7.55 -6.24
N PHE A 89 16.11 -6.71 -5.33
CA PHE A 89 15.50 -6.49 -4.02
C PHE A 89 14.07 -5.95 -4.15
N ILE A 90 13.84 -4.96 -5.03
CA ILE A 90 12.50 -4.43 -5.32
C ILE A 90 11.53 -5.54 -5.79
N VAL A 91 11.97 -6.38 -6.72
CA VAL A 91 11.15 -7.50 -7.21
C VAL A 91 10.85 -8.48 -6.08
N LEU A 92 11.82 -8.78 -5.22
CA LEU A 92 11.61 -9.64 -4.05
C LEU A 92 10.57 -9.04 -3.11
N CYS A 93 10.69 -7.76 -2.75
CA CYS A 93 9.71 -7.07 -1.90
C CYS A 93 8.31 -7.10 -2.51
N PHE A 94 8.19 -6.89 -3.82
CA PHE A 94 6.91 -6.99 -4.53
C PHE A 94 6.31 -8.39 -4.41
N LEU A 95 7.08 -9.45 -4.66
CA LEU A 95 6.59 -10.82 -4.52
C LEU A 95 6.18 -11.12 -3.07
N THR A 96 6.98 -10.73 -2.08
CA THR A 96 6.64 -10.89 -0.66
C THR A 96 5.36 -10.15 -0.29
N SER A 97 5.11 -8.97 -0.87
CA SER A 97 3.88 -8.21 -0.59
C SER A 97 2.60 -8.93 -1.00
N ILE A 98 2.64 -9.69 -2.11
CA ILE A 98 1.50 -10.50 -2.57
C ILE A 98 1.20 -11.61 -1.55
N PHE A 99 2.22 -12.33 -1.10
CA PHE A 99 2.04 -13.37 -0.08
C PHE A 99 1.51 -12.79 1.23
N PHE A 100 2.02 -11.63 1.64
CA PHE A 100 1.57 -10.96 2.84
C PHE A 100 0.11 -10.47 2.73
N GLN A 101 -0.30 -9.97 1.56
CA GLN A 101 -1.70 -9.61 1.29
C GLN A 101 -2.64 -10.82 1.44
N ILE A 102 -2.26 -11.97 0.89
CA ILE A 102 -3.04 -13.20 0.98
C ILE A 102 -3.14 -13.64 2.45
N GLY A 103 -2.01 -13.68 3.17
CA GLY A 103 -1.99 -14.04 4.58
C GLY A 103 -2.82 -13.09 5.46
N PHE A 104 -2.72 -11.79 5.22
CA PHE A 104 -3.49 -10.76 5.90
C PHE A 104 -5.00 -10.95 5.70
N ARG A 105 -5.42 -11.25 4.46
CA ARG A 105 -6.82 -11.59 4.16
C ARG A 105 -7.28 -12.80 4.95
N PHE A 106 -6.52 -13.91 4.89
CA PHE A 106 -6.90 -15.13 5.61
C PHE A 106 -7.01 -14.92 7.12
N TYR A 107 -6.06 -14.19 7.71
CA TYR A 107 -6.07 -13.90 9.14
C TYR A 107 -7.32 -13.13 9.57
N PHE A 108 -7.60 -11.98 8.96
CA PHE A 108 -8.71 -11.13 9.37
C PHE A 108 -10.07 -11.73 9.05
N VAL A 109 -10.26 -12.36 7.90
CA VAL A 109 -11.53 -13.02 7.55
C VAL A 109 -11.86 -14.11 8.56
N ASN A 110 -10.89 -14.96 8.91
CA ASN A 110 -11.07 -16.00 9.92
C ASN A 110 -11.35 -15.41 11.32
N GLU A 111 -10.70 -14.30 11.67
CA GLU A 111 -10.95 -13.62 12.94
C GLU A 111 -12.35 -12.99 13.00
N PHE A 112 -12.84 -12.44 11.89
CA PHE A 112 -14.20 -11.94 11.76
C PHE A 112 -15.23 -13.06 11.90
N GLU A 113 -15.04 -14.19 11.23
CA GLU A 113 -15.93 -15.35 11.34
C GLU A 113 -15.99 -15.89 12.78
N LYS A 114 -14.85 -16.02 13.45
CA LYS A 114 -14.78 -16.44 14.87
C LYS A 114 -15.53 -15.52 15.83
N ARG A 115 -15.61 -14.24 15.49
CA ARG A 115 -16.29 -13.21 16.30
C ARG A 115 -17.75 -13.00 15.90
N GLY A 116 -18.26 -13.79 14.94
CA GLY A 116 -19.67 -13.75 14.51
C GLY A 116 -19.99 -12.65 13.50
N TYR A 117 -18.98 -12.07 12.83
CA TYR A 117 -19.23 -11.14 11.74
C TYR A 117 -19.69 -11.91 10.49
N MET A 118 -20.66 -11.34 9.79
CA MET A 118 -21.12 -11.80 8.48
C MET A 118 -20.72 -10.81 7.39
N ALA A 119 -20.38 -11.33 6.20
CA ALA A 119 -20.11 -10.51 5.03
C ALA A 119 -21.42 -9.96 4.47
N CYS A 120 -21.53 -8.63 4.38
CA CYS A 120 -22.66 -7.97 3.78
C CYS A 120 -22.64 -8.09 2.25
N GLN A 121 -23.81 -8.25 1.64
CA GLN A 121 -23.95 -8.25 0.19
C GLN A 121 -23.79 -6.84 -0.38
N GLY A 122 -23.18 -6.74 -1.56
CA GLY A 122 -22.98 -5.49 -2.28
C GLY A 122 -21.60 -4.86 -2.12
N ILE A 123 -21.44 -3.66 -2.68
CA ILE A 123 -20.18 -2.92 -2.71
C ILE A 123 -20.25 -1.81 -1.66
N PRO A 124 -19.28 -1.71 -0.74
CA PRO A 124 -19.23 -0.60 0.21
C PRO A 124 -19.15 0.75 -0.52
N SER A 125 -19.73 1.80 0.07
CA SER A 125 -19.67 3.15 -0.52
C SER A 125 -18.21 3.60 -0.70
N GLY A 126 -17.90 4.21 -1.85
CA GLY A 126 -16.55 4.69 -2.17
C GLY A 126 -15.55 3.62 -2.63
N TRP A 127 -15.96 2.34 -2.72
CA TRP A 127 -15.10 1.25 -3.18
C TRP A 127 -15.47 0.76 -4.57
N THR A 128 -14.46 0.32 -5.31
CA THR A 128 -14.67 -0.41 -6.57
C THR A 128 -15.04 -1.88 -6.28
N PRO A 129 -15.86 -2.50 -7.15
CA PRO A 129 -16.25 -3.90 -6.99
C PRO A 129 -15.03 -4.82 -6.80
N GLY A 130 -15.07 -5.65 -5.77
CA GLY A 130 -14.00 -6.63 -5.47
C GLY A 130 -12.82 -6.10 -4.66
N MET A 131 -12.77 -4.81 -4.33
CA MET A 131 -11.64 -4.24 -3.58
C MET A 131 -11.85 -4.21 -2.06
N ALA A 132 -13.10 -4.17 -1.59
CA ALA A 132 -13.42 -4.24 -0.16
C ALA A 132 -14.72 -5.01 0.08
N THR A 133 -14.88 -5.47 1.30
CA THR A 133 -16.07 -6.17 1.79
C THR A 133 -16.48 -5.58 3.12
N LYS A 134 -17.76 -5.24 3.25
CA LYS A 134 -18.34 -4.79 4.51
C LYS A 134 -18.69 -6.03 5.35
N TYR A 135 -18.28 -6.04 6.61
CA TYR A 135 -18.61 -7.06 7.60
C TYR A 135 -19.41 -6.42 8.73
N ALA A 136 -20.41 -7.13 9.27
CA ALA A 136 -21.20 -6.65 10.41
C ALA A 136 -21.62 -7.80 11.32
N ILE A 137 -21.92 -7.50 12.59
CA ILE A 137 -22.38 -8.51 13.58
C ILE A 137 -23.86 -8.87 13.39
N SER A 138 -24.66 -8.01 12.76
CA SER A 138 -26.08 -8.26 12.49
C SER A 138 -26.49 -7.85 11.09
N GLU A 139 -27.56 -8.47 10.57
CA GLU A 139 -28.11 -8.19 9.26
C GLU A 139 -28.66 -6.75 9.14
N GLU A 140 -29.24 -6.22 10.22
CA GLU A 140 -29.72 -4.84 10.30
C GLU A 140 -28.59 -3.82 10.02
N LEU A 141 -27.39 -4.10 10.54
CA LEU A 141 -26.21 -3.27 10.32
C LEU A 141 -25.67 -3.38 8.89
N CYS A 142 -25.88 -4.51 8.21
CA CYS A 142 -25.59 -4.64 6.79
C CYS A 142 -26.50 -3.74 5.95
N LEU A 143 -27.79 -3.65 6.28
CA LEU A 143 -28.79 -2.83 5.59
C LEU A 143 -28.60 -1.32 5.83
N LYS A 144 -28.00 -0.93 6.96
CA LYS A 144 -27.66 0.47 7.23
C LYS A 144 -26.61 0.93 6.21
N LYS A 145 -26.92 1.98 5.44
CA LYS A 145 -25.91 2.62 4.57
C LYS A 145 -24.72 3.04 5.43
N SER A 146 -23.51 2.71 4.99
CA SER A 146 -22.29 3.31 5.52
C SER A 146 -22.38 4.80 5.20
N ASP A 147 -22.53 5.63 6.24
CA ASP A 147 -22.54 7.10 6.14
C ASP A 147 -21.22 7.61 5.55
#